data_AF-A0ABD1YDP3-F1
#
_entry.id   AF-A0ABD1YDP3-F1
#
_cell.length_a   1.000
_cell.length_b   1.000
_cell.length_c   1.000
_cell.angle_alpha   90.00
_cell.angle_beta   90.00
_cell.angle_gamma   90.00
#
_symmetry.space_group_name_H-M   'P 1'
#
loop_
_entity.id
_entity.type
_entity.pdbx_description
1 polymer ?
#
loop_
_entity_poly.entity_id
_entity_poly.type
_entity_poly.pdbx_seq_one_letter_code
_entity_poly.pdbx_strand_id
1 'polypeptide(L)'
;MQERILCIVLLIHGIDGELNLSQALVKTHVFAVLKSASTQVQTAIKDSIGGNNRTYLSEGAETSVLYVRFKAAASELKVLMEELESRGSRKEYAQILTDCHTLFCEQRLSLVQGVVSQRISEYAKKEALPSLTRSGCAYLMQVCQLEHQLFDHFFPASSADAATPAPLVDPL
;
A
#
# COMPACT_ATOMS: atom_id res chain seq x y z
N MET A 1 43.70 -27.55 6.21
CA MET A 1 43.03 -26.31 6.69
C MET A 1 42.16 -25.67 5.60
N GLN A 2 42.55 -25.70 4.32
CA GLN A 2 41.75 -25.20 3.18
C GLN A 2 40.40 -25.91 2.94
N GLU A 3 40.31 -27.24 3.10
CA GLU A 3 39.04 -27.96 2.84
C GLU A 3 37.91 -27.60 3.81
N ARG A 4 38.24 -27.26 5.06
CA ARG A 4 37.24 -26.82 6.05
C ARG A 4 36.69 -25.42 5.75
N ILE A 5 37.50 -24.54 5.15
CA ILE A 5 37.07 -23.20 4.74
C ILE A 5 36.15 -23.29 3.51
N LEU A 6 36.47 -24.18 2.55
CA LEU A 6 35.65 -24.40 1.36
C LEU A 6 34.26 -24.96 1.70
N CYS A 7 34.16 -25.89 2.66
CA CYS A 7 32.87 -26.36 3.16
C CYS A 7 32.02 -25.25 3.81
N ILE A 8 32.63 -24.35 4.59
CA ILE A 8 31.92 -23.24 5.22
C ILE A 8 31.43 -22.23 4.16
N VAL A 9 32.25 -21.91 3.16
CA VAL A 9 31.84 -21.01 2.06
C VAL A 9 30.73 -21.63 1.21
N LEU A 10 30.78 -22.93 0.93
CA LEU A 10 29.71 -23.64 0.21
C LEU A 10 28.42 -23.76 1.02
N LEU A 11 28.52 -23.95 2.35
CA LEU A 11 27.36 -23.90 3.25
C LEU A 11 26.75 -22.51 3.31
N ILE A 12 27.57 -21.45 3.40
CA ILE A 12 27.11 -20.06 3.43
C ILE A 12 26.44 -19.71 2.09
N HIS A 13 27.08 -19.98 0.95
CA HIS A 13 26.47 -19.74 -0.37
C HIS A 13 25.22 -20.58 -0.63
N GLY A 14 25.16 -21.81 -0.10
CA GLY A 14 23.96 -22.65 -0.18
C GLY A 14 22.80 -22.08 0.65
N ILE A 15 23.09 -21.62 1.86
CA ILE A 15 22.13 -20.97 2.75
C ILE A 15 21.67 -19.62 2.17
N ASP A 16 22.58 -18.83 1.58
CA ASP A 16 22.25 -17.58 0.90
C ASP A 16 21.36 -17.83 -0.33
N GLY A 17 21.57 -18.92 -1.07
CA GLY A 17 20.73 -19.33 -2.20
C GLY A 17 19.30 -19.69 -1.78
N GLU A 18 19.15 -20.51 -0.73
CA GLU A 18 17.84 -20.87 -0.16
C GLU A 18 17.13 -19.66 0.47
N LEU A 19 17.88 -18.79 1.13
CA LEU A 19 17.36 -17.55 1.69
C LEU A 19 16.82 -16.64 0.58
N ASN A 20 17.59 -16.36 -0.48
CA ASN A 20 17.13 -15.55 -1.61
C ASN A 20 15.85 -16.11 -2.26
N LEU A 21 15.75 -17.44 -2.37
CA LEU A 21 14.55 -18.10 -2.86
C LEU A 21 13.35 -17.88 -1.93
N SER A 22 13.55 -18.00 -0.61
CA SER A 22 12.49 -17.75 0.38
C SER A 22 12.01 -16.29 0.36
N GLN A 23 12.91 -15.32 0.18
CA GLN A 23 12.56 -13.90 0.03
C GLN A 23 11.73 -13.65 -1.22
N ALA A 24 12.12 -14.26 -2.35
CA ALA A 24 11.37 -14.16 -3.60
C ALA A 24 9.96 -14.75 -3.48
N LEU A 25 9.80 -15.86 -2.74
CA LEU A 25 8.50 -16.47 -2.48
C LEU A 25 7.59 -15.56 -1.65
N VAL A 26 8.12 -14.95 -0.57
CA VAL A 26 7.37 -13.99 0.24
C VAL A 26 6.89 -12.81 -0.61
N LYS A 27 7.79 -12.19 -1.37
CA LYS A 27 7.45 -11.06 -2.26
C LYS A 27 6.41 -11.45 -3.30
N THR A 28 6.53 -12.63 -3.90
CA THR A 28 5.59 -13.15 -4.91
C THR A 28 4.19 -13.35 -4.29
N HIS A 29 4.13 -13.92 -3.09
CA HIS A 29 2.86 -14.12 -2.39
C HIS A 29 2.22 -12.77 -2.03
N VAL A 30 2.97 -11.85 -1.42
CA VAL A 30 2.49 -10.50 -1.08
C VAL A 30 1.96 -9.79 -2.32
N PHE A 31 2.72 -9.80 -3.41
CA PHE A 31 2.29 -9.20 -4.67
C PHE A 31 1.01 -9.84 -5.20
N ALA A 32 0.88 -11.18 -5.17
CA ALA A 32 -0.31 -11.87 -5.64
C ALA A 32 -1.56 -11.48 -4.86
N VAL A 33 -1.47 -11.40 -3.53
CA VAL A 33 -2.61 -11.01 -2.67
C VAL A 33 -2.99 -9.55 -2.89
N LEU A 34 -2.01 -8.64 -2.91
CA LEU A 34 -2.26 -7.22 -3.18
C LEU A 34 -2.89 -7.01 -4.57
N LYS A 35 -2.38 -7.72 -5.58
CA LYS A 35 -2.90 -7.65 -6.95
C LYS A 35 -4.32 -8.19 -7.05
N SER A 36 -4.60 -9.30 -6.35
CA SER A 36 -5.94 -9.88 -6.25
C SER A 36 -6.91 -8.90 -5.58
N ALA A 37 -6.54 -8.34 -4.42
CA ALA A 37 -7.33 -7.36 -3.70
C ALA A 37 -7.64 -6.13 -4.58
N SER A 38 -6.64 -5.61 -5.29
CA SER A 38 -6.84 -4.51 -6.23
C SER A 38 -7.77 -4.83 -7.38
N THR A 39 -7.65 -6.03 -7.94
CA THR A 39 -8.55 -6.47 -9.02
C THR A 39 -9.99 -6.54 -8.52
N GLN A 40 -10.21 -7.04 -7.30
CA GLN A 40 -11.54 -7.07 -6.68
C GLN A 40 -12.12 -5.67 -6.43
N VAL A 41 -11.28 -4.70 -6.10
CA VAL A 41 -11.67 -3.28 -5.95
C VAL A 41 -12.02 -2.68 -7.31
N GLN A 42 -11.18 -2.86 -8.32
CA GLN A 42 -11.41 -2.35 -9.67
C GLN A 42 -12.69 -2.90 -10.29
N THR A 43 -12.96 -4.20 -10.14
CA THR A 43 -14.21 -4.82 -10.57
C THR A 43 -15.40 -4.21 -9.84
N ALA A 44 -15.34 -4.05 -8.51
CA ALA A 44 -16.43 -3.45 -7.75
C ALA A 44 -16.70 -1.98 -8.14
N ILE A 45 -15.66 -1.20 -8.45
CA ILE A 45 -15.80 0.17 -8.98
C ILE A 45 -16.51 0.11 -10.34
N LYS A 46 -16.05 -0.76 -11.25
CA LYS A 46 -16.62 -0.91 -12.58
C LYS A 46 -18.08 -1.33 -12.54
N ASP A 47 -18.45 -2.29 -11.68
CA ASP A 47 -19.82 -2.77 -11.55
C ASP A 47 -20.75 -1.70 -10.99
N SER A 48 -20.25 -0.92 -10.02
CA SER A 48 -21.00 0.18 -9.40
C SER A 48 -21.24 1.36 -10.37
N ILE A 49 -20.32 1.58 -11.31
CA ILE A 49 -20.43 2.60 -12.37
C ILE A 49 -21.25 2.05 -13.56
N GLY A 50 -21.09 0.77 -13.93
CA GLY A 50 -21.74 0.16 -15.09
C GLY A 50 -23.24 -0.10 -14.92
N GLY A 51 -23.73 -0.19 -13.67
CA GLY A 51 -25.16 -0.40 -13.38
C GLY A 51 -26.03 0.85 -13.45
N ASN A 52 -25.44 2.04 -13.42
CA ASN A 52 -26.14 3.33 -13.40
C ASN A 52 -25.50 4.27 -14.43
N ASN A 53 -26.23 5.18 -15.09
CA ASN A 53 -25.64 6.22 -15.97
C ASN A 53 -24.72 7.25 -15.23
N ARG A 54 -24.18 6.90 -14.05
CA ARG A 54 -23.21 7.70 -13.30
C ARG A 54 -21.83 7.47 -13.86
N THR A 55 -21.06 8.54 -14.01
CA THR A 55 -19.65 8.44 -14.36
C THR A 55 -18.78 8.14 -13.15
N TYR A 56 -19.17 8.56 -11.93
CA TYR A 56 -18.38 8.45 -10.69
C TYR A 56 -19.21 7.93 -9.50
N LEU A 57 -18.51 7.48 -8.45
CA LEU A 57 -19.10 6.96 -7.21
C LEU A 57 -19.39 8.08 -6.21
N SER A 58 -20.34 7.86 -5.29
CA SER A 58 -20.48 8.74 -4.12
C SER A 58 -19.28 8.56 -3.19
N GLU A 59 -18.98 9.57 -2.40
CA GLU A 59 -17.82 9.55 -1.48
C GLU A 59 -17.84 8.35 -0.52
N GLY A 60 -18.98 8.08 0.11
CA GLY A 60 -19.12 6.90 0.98
C GLY A 60 -18.95 5.57 0.24
N ALA A 61 -19.36 5.47 -1.03
CA ALA A 61 -19.17 4.27 -1.84
C ALA A 61 -17.69 4.11 -2.24
N GLU A 62 -17.00 5.20 -2.58
CA GLU A 62 -15.55 5.19 -2.82
C GLU A 62 -14.79 4.70 -1.59
N THR A 63 -15.08 5.26 -0.41
CA THR A 63 -14.42 4.86 0.83
C THR A 63 -14.64 3.37 1.12
N SER A 64 -15.88 2.90 0.98
CA SER A 64 -16.23 1.49 1.20
C SER A 64 -15.48 0.56 0.23
N VAL A 65 -15.37 0.91 -1.05
CA VAL A 65 -14.75 0.03 -2.05
C VAL A 65 -13.23 0.13 -1.99
N LEU A 66 -12.65 1.33 -1.91
CA LEU A 66 -11.20 1.53 -1.92
C LEU A 66 -10.51 1.06 -0.65
N TYR A 67 -11.15 1.20 0.51
CA TYR A 67 -10.49 0.95 1.80
C TYR A 67 -11.09 -0.27 2.49
N VAL A 68 -12.40 -0.33 2.70
CA VAL A 68 -13.02 -1.44 3.46
C VAL A 68 -12.90 -2.75 2.69
N ARG A 69 -13.29 -2.77 1.41
CA ARG A 69 -13.19 -3.99 0.57
C ARG A 69 -11.75 -4.41 0.34
N PHE A 70 -10.85 -3.45 0.06
CA PHE A 70 -9.42 -3.76 -0.08
C PHE A 70 -8.84 -4.38 1.19
N LYS A 71 -9.09 -3.75 2.35
CA LYS A 71 -8.64 -4.22 3.66
C LYS A 71 -9.13 -5.64 3.95
N ALA A 72 -10.39 -5.93 3.67
CA ALA A 72 -10.94 -7.27 3.82
C ALA A 72 -10.27 -8.29 2.87
N ALA A 73 -10.10 -7.93 1.60
CA ALA A 73 -9.51 -8.80 0.58
C ALA A 73 -8.01 -9.08 0.79
N ALA A 74 -7.28 -8.18 1.45
CA ALA A 74 -5.87 -8.34 1.78
C ALA A 74 -5.62 -8.74 3.25
N SER A 75 -6.68 -9.05 4.01
CA SER A 75 -6.60 -9.25 5.46
C SER A 75 -5.61 -10.35 5.90
N GLU A 76 -5.40 -11.36 5.05
CA GLU A 76 -4.41 -12.43 5.29
C GLU A 76 -2.97 -11.92 5.36
N LEU A 77 -2.65 -10.79 4.72
CA LEU A 77 -1.31 -10.21 4.78
C LEU A 77 -0.98 -9.64 6.16
N LYS A 78 -1.98 -9.29 6.98
CA LYS A 78 -1.75 -8.62 8.26
C LYS A 78 -0.81 -9.41 9.17
N VAL A 79 -1.09 -10.71 9.35
CA VAL A 79 -0.28 -11.58 10.20
C VAL A 79 1.13 -11.76 9.62
N LEU A 80 1.25 -11.86 8.30
CA LEU A 80 2.55 -11.97 7.63
C LEU A 80 3.39 -10.69 7.82
N MET A 81 2.79 -9.52 7.71
CA MET A 81 3.49 -8.25 7.89
C MET A 81 3.93 -8.05 9.35
N GLU A 82 3.08 -8.37 10.32
CA GLU A 82 3.44 -8.31 11.75
C GLU A 82 4.65 -9.21 12.07
N GLU A 83 4.68 -10.42 11.50
CA GLU A 83 5.84 -11.33 11.64
C GLU A 83 7.11 -10.78 10.99
N LEU A 84 7.02 -10.18 9.80
CA LEU A 84 8.15 -9.54 9.12
C LEU A 84 8.67 -8.34 9.92
N GLU A 85 7.78 -7.49 10.43
CA GLU A 85 8.12 -6.34 11.28
C GLU A 85 8.83 -6.76 12.56
N SER A 86 8.34 -7.81 13.24
CA SER A 86 8.96 -8.33 14.47
C SER A 86 10.42 -8.79 14.28
N ARG A 87 10.79 -9.15 13.04
CA ARG A 87 12.11 -9.66 12.65
C ARG A 87 12.97 -8.59 11.96
N GLY A 88 12.48 -7.36 11.84
CA GLY A 88 13.09 -6.26 11.09
C GLY A 88 14.50 -5.85 11.55
N SER A 89 14.96 -6.29 12.73
CA SER A 89 16.34 -6.08 13.19
C SER A 89 17.39 -6.78 12.32
N ARG A 90 17.01 -7.82 11.59
CA ARG A 90 17.87 -8.54 10.65
C ARG A 90 17.79 -7.88 9.27
N LYS A 91 18.95 -7.58 8.67
CA LYS A 91 19.06 -6.87 7.38
C LYS A 91 18.22 -7.50 6.26
N GLU A 92 18.18 -8.81 6.20
CA GLU A 92 17.43 -9.57 5.19
C GLU A 92 15.92 -9.32 5.31
N TYR A 93 15.38 -9.33 6.53
CA TYR A 93 13.97 -9.06 6.80
C TYR A 93 13.63 -7.59 6.61
N ALA A 94 14.55 -6.67 6.97
CA ALA A 94 14.40 -5.25 6.70
C ALA A 94 14.27 -4.96 5.20
N GLN A 95 15.06 -5.63 4.35
CA GLN A 95 14.96 -5.50 2.90
C GLN A 95 13.63 -6.03 2.37
N ILE A 96 13.22 -7.24 2.79
CA ILE A 96 11.92 -7.80 2.40
C ILE A 96 10.78 -6.87 2.80
N LEU A 97 10.82 -6.32 4.02
CA LEU A 97 9.81 -5.42 4.54
C LEU A 97 9.74 -4.12 3.71
N THR A 98 10.90 -3.55 3.36
CA THR A 98 10.99 -2.38 2.46
C THR A 98 10.36 -2.66 1.10
N ASP A 99 10.61 -3.85 0.55
CA ASP A 99 10.02 -4.26 -0.73
C ASP A 99 8.50 -4.46 -0.58
N CYS A 100 8.03 -5.02 0.53
CA CYS A 100 6.59 -5.16 0.82
C CYS A 100 5.91 -3.78 0.95
N HIS A 101 6.55 -2.81 1.61
CA HIS A 101 6.05 -1.42 1.67
C HIS A 101 5.92 -0.82 0.27
N THR A 102 6.95 -1.01 -0.57
CA THR A 102 6.96 -0.50 -1.95
C THR A 102 5.82 -1.12 -2.76
N LEU A 103 5.70 -2.45 -2.76
CA LEU A 103 4.63 -3.16 -3.47
C LEU A 103 3.23 -2.74 -2.99
N PHE A 104 3.06 -2.58 -1.68
CA PHE A 104 1.81 -2.08 -1.09
C PHE A 104 1.48 -0.69 -1.63
N CYS A 105 2.40 0.26 -1.48
CA CYS A 105 2.21 1.66 -1.88
C CYS A 105 1.98 1.80 -3.39
N GLU A 106 2.71 1.07 -4.23
CA GLU A 106 2.49 1.04 -5.69
C GLU A 106 1.09 0.55 -6.03
N GLN A 107 0.66 -0.55 -5.39
CA GLN A 107 -0.63 -1.14 -5.66
C GLN A 107 -1.78 -0.25 -5.16
N ARG A 108 -1.59 0.47 -4.05
CA ARG A 108 -2.51 1.50 -3.56
C ARG A 108 -2.57 2.72 -4.48
N LEU A 109 -1.42 3.27 -4.87
CA LEU A 109 -1.33 4.42 -5.77
C LEU A 109 -2.08 4.15 -7.08
N SER A 110 -1.89 2.96 -7.66
CA SER A 110 -2.58 2.53 -8.89
C SER A 110 -4.11 2.55 -8.77
N LEU A 111 -4.67 2.22 -7.59
CA LEU A 111 -6.12 2.27 -7.36
C LEU A 111 -6.61 3.70 -7.15
N VAL A 112 -5.92 4.44 -6.28
CA VAL A 112 -6.35 5.73 -5.78
C VAL A 112 -6.23 6.81 -6.84
N GLN A 113 -5.17 6.78 -7.66
CA GLN A 113 -4.89 7.79 -8.68
C GLN A 113 -6.07 7.98 -9.64
N GLY A 114 -6.68 6.89 -10.10
CA GLY A 114 -7.83 6.93 -11.00
C GLY A 114 -9.04 7.60 -10.37
N VAL A 115 -9.38 7.21 -9.13
CA VAL A 115 -10.54 7.74 -8.41
C VAL A 115 -10.34 9.21 -8.05
N VAL A 116 -9.14 9.58 -7.59
CA VAL A 116 -8.81 10.97 -7.25
C VAL A 116 -8.86 11.87 -8.48
N SER A 117 -8.22 11.47 -9.58
CA SER A 117 -8.22 12.25 -10.83
C SER A 117 -9.64 12.50 -11.33
N GLN A 118 -10.48 11.47 -11.26
CA GLN A 118 -11.88 11.57 -11.64
C GLN A 118 -12.65 12.54 -10.74
N ARG A 119 -12.48 12.44 -9.41
CA ARG A 119 -13.17 13.31 -8.46
C ARG A 119 -12.77 14.78 -8.61
N ILE A 120 -11.49 15.07 -8.72
CA ILE A 120 -10.97 16.43 -8.94
C ILE A 120 -11.50 17.00 -10.26
N SER A 121 -11.55 16.18 -11.32
CA SER A 121 -12.14 16.58 -12.60
C SER A 121 -13.63 16.93 -12.48
N GLU A 122 -14.37 16.23 -11.61
CA GLU A 122 -15.78 16.52 -11.35
C GLU A 122 -15.99 17.81 -10.54
N TYR A 123 -15.12 18.13 -9.58
CA TYR A 123 -15.14 19.44 -8.93
C TYR A 123 -14.83 20.55 -9.93
N ALA A 124 -13.81 20.36 -10.79
CA ALA A 124 -13.40 21.36 -11.76
C ALA A 124 -14.47 21.71 -12.79
N LYS A 125 -15.39 20.79 -13.10
CA LYS A 125 -16.55 21.06 -13.97
C LYS A 125 -17.67 21.85 -13.30
N LYS A 126 -17.77 21.80 -11.97
CA LYS A 126 -18.92 22.29 -11.20
C LYS A 126 -18.62 23.56 -10.40
N GLU A 127 -17.36 23.80 -10.07
CA GLU A 127 -16.96 24.80 -9.10
C GLU A 127 -16.00 25.85 -9.70
N ALA A 128 -16.14 27.10 -9.24
CA ALA A 128 -15.14 28.14 -9.51
C ALA A 128 -13.83 27.85 -8.75
N LEU A 129 -12.72 28.37 -9.24
CA LEU A 129 -11.37 28.03 -8.76
C LEU A 129 -11.20 28.08 -7.23
N PRO A 130 -11.66 29.11 -6.48
CA PRO A 130 -11.50 29.12 -5.02
C PRO A 130 -12.28 28.01 -4.30
N SER A 131 -13.45 27.64 -4.81
CA SER A 131 -14.25 26.54 -4.25
C SER A 131 -13.61 25.20 -4.59
N LEU A 132 -13.18 25.02 -5.84
CA LEU A 132 -12.42 23.84 -6.28
C LEU A 132 -11.18 23.60 -5.42
N THR A 133 -10.41 24.65 -5.13
CA THR A 133 -9.22 24.52 -4.28
C THR A 133 -9.60 24.04 -2.88
N ARG A 134 -10.65 24.59 -2.27
CA ARG A 134 -11.10 24.17 -0.95
C ARG A 134 -11.61 22.73 -0.94
N SER A 135 -12.51 22.37 -1.87
CA SER A 135 -13.10 21.03 -1.96
C SER A 135 -12.06 19.97 -2.35
N GLY A 136 -11.18 20.30 -3.30
CA GLY A 136 -10.07 19.46 -3.74
C GLY A 136 -9.05 19.20 -2.65
N CYS A 137 -8.58 20.24 -1.94
CA CYS A 137 -7.64 20.07 -0.82
C CYS A 137 -8.25 19.27 0.33
N ALA A 138 -9.51 19.55 0.70
CA ALA A 138 -10.20 18.80 1.75
C ALA A 138 -10.31 17.30 1.40
N TYR A 139 -10.67 16.99 0.16
CA TYR A 139 -10.75 15.62 -0.34
C TYR A 139 -9.38 14.92 -0.37
N LEU A 140 -8.33 15.60 -0.86
CA LEU A 140 -6.97 15.03 -0.87
C LEU A 140 -6.46 14.76 0.55
N MET A 141 -6.70 15.66 1.49
CA MET A 141 -6.36 15.46 2.90
C MET A 141 -7.06 14.21 3.47
N GLN A 142 -8.35 14.04 3.18
CA GLN A 142 -9.10 12.86 3.59
C GLN A 142 -8.54 11.57 2.97
N VAL A 143 -8.21 11.58 1.68
CA VAL A 143 -7.58 10.43 1.00
C VAL A 143 -6.24 10.08 1.65
N CYS A 144 -5.39 11.09 1.93
CA CYS A 144 -4.12 10.87 2.63
C CYS A 144 -4.31 10.27 4.02
N GLN A 145 -5.29 10.76 4.79
CA GLN A 145 -5.62 10.20 6.10
C GLN A 145 -6.07 8.74 6.01
N LEU A 146 -6.91 8.41 5.03
CA LEU A 146 -7.40 7.04 4.83
C LEU A 146 -6.29 6.10 4.35
N GLU A 147 -5.40 6.54 3.45
CA GLU A 147 -4.23 5.75 3.04
C GLU A 147 -3.28 5.51 4.22
N HIS A 148 -3.04 6.51 5.06
CA HIS A 148 -2.22 6.35 6.26
C HIS A 148 -2.85 5.34 7.23
N GLN A 149 -4.14 5.48 7.56
CA GLN A 149 -4.84 4.52 8.43
C GLN A 149 -4.83 3.09 7.87
N LEU A 150 -4.90 2.95 6.55
CA LEU A 150 -4.80 1.65 5.90
C LEU A 150 -3.38 1.09 6.00
N PHE A 151 -2.36 1.91 5.79
CA PHE A 151 -0.96 1.51 5.97
C PHE A 151 -0.69 1.07 7.40
N ASP A 152 -1.07 1.87 8.40
CA ASP A 152 -0.90 1.57 9.83
C ASP A 152 -1.58 0.26 10.24
N HIS A 153 -2.69 -0.10 9.57
CA HIS A 153 -3.37 -1.36 9.82
C HIS A 153 -2.53 -2.58 9.42
N PHE A 154 -1.76 -2.48 8.34
CA PHE A 154 -0.92 -3.56 7.84
C PHE A 154 0.52 -3.50 8.37
N PHE A 155 1.01 -2.31 8.72
CA PHE A 155 2.39 -2.05 9.13
C PHE A 155 2.45 -1.21 10.43
N PRO A 156 1.88 -1.70 11.54
CA PRO A 156 1.78 -0.93 12.78
C PRO A 156 3.15 -0.56 13.36
N ALA A 157 4.16 -1.43 13.29
CA ALA A 157 5.48 -1.10 13.82
C ALA A 157 6.19 -0.04 12.98
N SER A 158 6.08 -0.13 11.65
CA SER A 158 6.68 0.82 10.72
C SER A 158 6.01 2.20 10.76
N SER A 159 4.71 2.25 11.08
CA SER A 159 3.99 3.52 11.25
C SER A 159 4.37 4.30 12.50
N ALA A 160 4.74 3.60 13.59
CA ALA A 160 5.10 4.24 14.86
C ALA A 160 6.40 5.06 14.77
N ASP A 161 7.37 4.63 13.95
CA ASP A 161 8.62 5.35 13.71
C ASP A 161 8.43 6.62 12.87
N ALA A 162 7.37 6.68 12.04
CA ALA A 162 7.06 7.84 11.19
C ALA A 162 6.26 8.95 11.91
N ALA A 163 5.80 8.71 13.15
CA ALA A 163 4.92 9.61 13.90
C ALA A 163 5.55 10.95 14.34
N THR A 164 6.75 11.28 13.87
CA THR A 164 7.31 12.63 13.95
C THR A 164 7.24 13.30 12.57
N PRO A 165 6.07 13.79 12.12
CA PRO A 165 6.04 14.65 10.95
C PRO A 165 6.84 15.90 11.28
N ALA A 166 7.90 16.16 10.51
CA ALA A 166 8.54 17.47 10.52
C ALA A 166 7.45 18.52 10.23
N PRO A 167 7.38 19.65 10.96
CA PRO A 167 6.36 20.65 10.73
C PRO A 167 6.45 21.16 9.29
N LEU A 168 5.41 20.94 8.49
CA LEU A 168 5.30 21.45 7.11
C LEU A 168 4.95 22.95 7.06
N VAL A 169 5.32 23.70 8.08
CA VAL A 169 5.16 25.14 8.15
C VAL A 169 6.51 25.78 8.43
N ASP A 170 7.23 26.14 7.36
CA ASP A 170 8.14 27.26 7.46
C ASP A 170 7.29 28.52 7.73
N PRO A 171 7.50 29.25 8.83
CA PRO A 171 6.87 30.55 9.01
C PRO A 171 7.43 31.48 7.93
N LEU A 172 6.51 32.08 7.17
CA LEU A 172 6.76 33.12 6.16
C LEU A 172 7.74 34.21 6.63
#